data_AF-K1TEE4-F1
#
_entry.id   AF-K1TEE4-F1
#
_cell.length_a   1.000
_cell.length_b   1.000
_cell.length_c   1.000
_cell.angle_alpha   90.00
_cell.angle_beta   90.00
_cell.angle_gamma   90.00
#
_symmetry.space_group_name_H-M   'P 1'
#
loop_
_entity.id
_entity.type
_entity.pdbx_description
1 polymer ?
#
loop_
_entity_poly.entity_id
_entity_poly.type
_entity_poly.pdbx_seq_one_letter_code
_entity_poly.pdbx_strand_id
1 'polypeptide(L)'
;PAYPTFTEGIRRAPDRGYRLTPAQTETALRNALRYIPVELHEQLAPELMDELLTRGKIYGYRFRPEGDLKAKPIDEYKGNCIEGKRFK
;
A
#
# COMPACT_ATOMS: atom_id res chain seq x y z
N PRO A 1 -6.28 -10.10 3.42
CA PRO A 1 -5.02 -10.68 2.86
C PRO A 1 -4.01 -10.90 3.98
N ALA A 2 -3.13 -11.91 3.86
CA ALA A 2 -1.99 -12.06 4.77
C ALA A 2 -0.98 -10.91 4.55
N TYR A 3 -0.11 -10.66 5.54
CA TYR A 3 0.96 -9.69 5.34
C TYR A 3 1.99 -10.29 4.37
N PRO A 4 2.44 -9.56 3.34
CA PRO A 4 3.25 -10.14 2.28
C PRO A 4 4.66 -10.46 2.76
N THR A 5 5.22 -11.56 2.27
CA THR A 5 6.65 -11.85 2.39
C THR A 5 7.42 -11.09 1.31
N PHE A 6 8.52 -10.44 1.69
CA PHE A 6 9.34 -9.69 0.74
C PHE A 6 10.41 -10.59 0.14
N THR A 7 10.44 -10.67 -1.20
CA THR A 7 11.52 -11.35 -1.93
C THR A 7 12.82 -10.56 -1.80
N GLU A 8 13.90 -11.25 -1.42
CA GLU A 8 15.25 -10.69 -1.38
C GLU A 8 15.73 -10.27 -2.78
N GLY A 9 16.62 -9.28 -2.85
CA GLY A 9 17.17 -8.78 -4.12
C GLY A 9 16.29 -7.79 -4.89
N ILE A 10 15.01 -7.61 -4.52
CA ILE A 10 14.16 -6.56 -5.13
C ILE A 10 14.50 -5.20 -4.51
N ARG A 11 15.08 -4.31 -5.31
CA ARG A 11 15.36 -2.92 -4.90
C ARG A 11 14.06 -2.22 -4.52
N ARG A 12 14.05 -1.57 -3.34
CA ARG A 12 12.95 -0.74 -2.87
C ARG A 12 13.36 0.73 -2.82
N ALA A 13 12.37 1.60 -2.69
CA ALA A 13 12.62 2.99 -2.38
C ALA A 13 13.49 3.07 -1.11
N PRO A 14 14.51 3.94 -1.08
CA PRO A 14 15.29 4.17 0.13
C PRO A 14 14.38 4.70 1.23
N ASP A 15 14.71 4.39 2.48
CA ASP A 15 14.05 5.01 3.63
C ASP A 15 14.20 6.54 3.55
N ARG A 16 13.09 7.24 3.73
CA ARG A 16 13.06 8.71 3.77
C ARG A 16 13.12 9.27 5.19
N GLY A 17 13.18 8.38 6.19
CA GLY A 17 13.16 8.68 7.60
C GLY A 17 11.78 9.12 8.09
N TYR A 18 11.54 8.92 9.38
CA TYR A 18 10.38 9.44 10.07
C TYR A 18 10.67 10.85 10.62
N ARG A 19 9.91 11.86 10.16
CA ARG A 19 10.09 13.27 10.54
C ARG A 19 8.80 13.97 10.96
N LEU A 20 7.72 13.22 11.12
CA LEU A 20 6.41 13.78 11.44
C LEU A 20 6.27 14.03 12.93
N THR A 21 5.57 15.12 13.28
CA THR A 21 5.12 15.36 14.65
C THR A 21 4.02 14.36 15.04
N PRO A 22 3.73 14.15 16.34
CA PRO A 22 2.65 13.25 16.76
C PRO A 22 1.30 13.56 16.09
N ALA A 23 0.93 14.84 15.99
CA ALA A 23 -0.32 15.25 15.33
C ALA A 23 -0.32 14.98 13.81
N GLN A 24 0.84 15.15 13.15
CA GLN A 24 0.98 14.84 11.72
C GLN A 24 0.92 13.32 11.47
N THR A 25 1.48 12.54 12.38
CA THR A 25 1.43 11.07 12.34
C THR A 25 0.03 10.55 12.52
N GLU A 26 -0.72 11.08 13.49
CA GLU A 26 -2.14 10.76 13.64
C GLU A 26 -2.93 11.09 12.36
N THR A 27 -2.67 12.27 11.78
CA THR A 27 -3.31 12.68 10.52
C THR A 27 -2.94 11.74 9.37
N ALA A 28 -1.67 11.31 9.28
CA ALA A 28 -1.21 10.37 8.26
C ALA A 28 -1.90 9.01 8.38
N LEU A 29 -2.02 8.47 9.59
CA LEU A 29 -2.72 7.21 9.85
C LEU A 29 -4.21 7.33 9.53
N ARG A 30 -4.87 8.41 9.96
CA ARG A 30 -6.30 8.65 9.65
C ARG A 30 -6.54 8.73 8.15
N ASN A 31 -5.65 9.39 7.42
CA ASN A 31 -5.72 9.49 5.96
C ASN A 31 -5.60 8.12 5.28
N ALA A 32 -4.71 7.26 5.78
CA ALA A 32 -4.55 5.91 5.25
C ALA A 32 -5.77 5.02 5.58
N LEU A 33 -6.26 5.07 6.82
CA LEU A 33 -7.40 4.28 7.30
C LEU A 33 -8.75 4.69 6.70
N ARG A 34 -8.86 5.89 6.12
CA ARG A 34 -10.10 6.38 5.48
C ARG A 34 -10.65 5.45 4.40
N TYR A 35 -9.79 4.70 3.73
CA TYR A 35 -10.16 3.81 2.62
C TYR A 35 -10.36 2.35 3.05
N ILE A 36 -10.27 2.08 4.35
CA ILE A 36 -10.23 0.74 4.92
C ILE A 36 -11.49 0.55 5.79
N PRO A 37 -12.17 -0.61 5.72
CA PRO A 37 -13.26 -0.95 6.63
C PRO A 37 -12.83 -0.88 8.10
N VAL A 38 -13.70 -0.35 8.97
CA VAL A 38 -13.38 -0.04 10.38
C VAL A 38 -12.99 -1.31 11.15
N GLU A 39 -13.55 -2.45 10.78
CA GLU A 39 -13.27 -3.75 11.40
C GLU A 39 -11.82 -4.19 11.22
N LEU A 40 -11.13 -3.63 10.22
CA LEU A 40 -9.72 -3.93 9.95
C LEU A 40 -8.77 -2.89 10.55
N HIS A 41 -9.27 -1.80 11.15
CA HIS A 41 -8.43 -0.71 11.64
C HIS A 41 -7.51 -1.16 12.78
N GLU A 42 -8.00 -2.01 13.68
CA GLU A 42 -7.20 -2.52 14.81
C GLU A 42 -5.98 -3.33 14.34
N GLN A 43 -6.14 -4.10 13.26
CA GLN A 43 -5.05 -4.85 12.65
C GLN A 43 -4.12 -3.96 11.82
N LEU A 44 -4.68 -3.04 11.05
CA LEU A 44 -3.91 -2.27 10.06
C LEU A 44 -3.19 -1.07 10.67
N ALA A 45 -3.75 -0.42 11.69
CA ALA A 45 -3.12 0.73 12.34
C ALA A 45 -1.66 0.46 12.78
N PRO A 46 -1.33 -0.63 13.50
CA PRO A 46 0.06 -0.90 13.87
C PRO A 46 0.97 -1.19 12.66
N GLU A 47 0.44 -1.81 11.61
CA GLU A 47 1.21 -2.09 10.38
C GLU A 47 1.56 -0.81 9.62
N LEU A 48 0.57 0.08 9.45
CA LEU A 48 0.78 1.36 8.78
C LEU A 48 1.70 2.27 9.60
N MET A 49 1.64 2.17 10.93
CA MET A 49 2.56 2.87 11.81
C MET A 49 4.00 2.35 11.66
N ASP A 50 4.19 1.03 11.61
CA ASP A 50 5.51 0.44 11.37
C ASP A 50 6.10 0.86 10.02
N GLU A 51 5.30 0.86 8.96
CA GLU A 51 5.73 1.36 7.64
C GLU A 51 6.15 2.84 7.70
N LEU A 52 5.38 3.67 8.41
CA LEU A 52 5.69 5.08 8.56
C LEU A 52 6.98 5.31 9.35
N LEU A 53 7.22 4.53 10.39
CA LEU A 53 8.42 4.61 11.23
C LEU A 53 9.67 4.11 10.53
N THR A 54 9.58 2.96 9.84
CA THR A 54 10.74 2.25 9.26
C THR A 54 11.07 2.69 7.84
N ARG A 55 10.11 3.29 7.12
CA ARG A 55 10.26 3.68 5.71
C ARG A 55 9.91 5.14 5.43
N GLY A 56 9.40 5.87 6.42
CA GLY A 56 8.99 7.26 6.29
C GLY A 56 7.72 7.47 5.45
N LYS A 57 7.05 6.39 5.03
CA LYS A 57 5.86 6.39 4.16
C LYS A 57 4.98 5.18 4.44
N ILE A 58 3.67 5.38 4.29
CA ILE A 58 2.67 4.32 4.32
C ILE A 58 2.45 3.82 2.89
N TYR A 59 2.77 2.55 2.64
CA TYR A 59 2.62 1.85 1.35
C TYR A 59 1.39 0.94 1.33
N GLY A 60 0.94 0.46 2.49
CA GLY A 60 -0.16 -0.49 2.60
C GLY A 60 0.20 -1.85 2.01
N TYR A 61 1.36 -2.40 2.40
CA TYR A 61 1.90 -3.61 1.76
C TYR A 61 0.94 -4.80 1.80
N ARG A 62 0.10 -4.92 2.83
CA ARG A 62 -0.95 -5.94 2.92
C ARG A 62 -1.88 -5.99 1.70
N PHE A 63 -2.09 -4.88 1.00
CA PHE A 63 -2.95 -4.78 -0.18
C PHE A 63 -2.18 -4.84 -1.50
N ARG A 64 -0.85 -4.95 -1.47
CA ARG A 64 -0.06 -5.15 -2.67
C ARG A 64 -0.38 -6.52 -3.28
N PRO A 65 -0.76 -6.60 -4.58
CA PRO A 65 -0.94 -7.89 -5.24
C PRO A 65 0.35 -8.72 -5.20
N GLU A 66 0.20 -10.02 -4.94
CA GLU A 66 1.31 -10.97 -5.00
C GLU A 66 1.73 -11.24 -6.45
N GLY A 67 3.01 -11.59 -6.62
CA GLY A 67 3.57 -11.95 -7.92
C GLY A 67 4.12 -10.77 -8.73
N ASP A 68 4.36 -11.06 -10.01
CA ASP A 68 5.02 -10.15 -10.93
C ASP A 68 4.02 -9.15 -11.52
N LEU A 69 4.25 -7.86 -11.25
CA LEU A 69 3.40 -6.77 -11.73
C LEU A 69 3.84 -6.40 -13.15
N LYS A 70 3.32 -7.13 -14.13
CA LYS A 70 3.56 -6.93 -15.56
C LYS A 70 2.29 -6.54 -16.31
N ALA A 71 2.47 -5.79 -17.39
CA ALA A 71 1.39 -5.51 -18.32
C ALA A 71 0.88 -6.81 -18.95
N LYS A 72 -0.45 -6.90 -19.09
CA LYS A 72 -1.15 -8.03 -19.71
C LYS A 72 -1.78 -7.60 -21.04
N PRO A 73 -2.21 -8.55 -21.89
CA PRO A 73 -3.09 -8.24 -23.02
C PRO A 73 -4.36 -7.51 -22.58
N ILE A 74 -4.84 -6.58 -23.42
CA ILE A 74 -6.00 -5.72 -23.11
C ILE A 74 -7.27 -6.52 -22.73
N ASP A 75 -7.44 -7.69 -23.33
CA ASP A 75 -8.60 -8.55 -23.14
C ASP A 75 -8.65 -9.21 -21.77
N GLU A 76 -7.51 -9.28 -21.06
CA GLU A 76 -7.44 -9.81 -19.69
C GLU A 76 -7.90 -8.80 -18.62
N TYR A 77 -7.99 -7.51 -18.97
CA TYR A 77 -8.41 -6.49 -18.03
C TYR A 77 -9.93 -6.34 -17.97
N LYS A 78 -10.46 -6.39 -16.74
CA LYS A 78 -11.87 -6.10 -16.47
C LYS A 78 -12.10 -4.59 -16.51
N GLY A 79 -13.03 -4.15 -17.36
CA GLY A 79 -13.42 -2.74 -17.49
C GLY A 79 -14.65 -2.59 -18.37
N ASN A 80 -15.41 -1.50 -18.15
CA ASN A 80 -16.67 -1.25 -18.87
C ASN A 80 -16.45 -0.65 -20.27
N CYS A 81 -15.27 -0.09 -20.54
CA CYS A 81 -14.87 0.49 -21.82
C CYS A 81 -13.40 0.15 -22.14
N ILE A 82 -13.01 0.31 -23.40
CA ILE A 82 -11.64 0.01 -23.88
C ILE A 82 -10.62 0.90 -23.18
N GLU A 83 -10.96 2.17 -22.97
CA GLU A 83 -10.13 3.16 -22.29
C GLU A 83 -9.86 2.75 -20.84
N GLY A 84 -10.89 2.26 -20.14
CA GLY A 84 -10.77 1.77 -18.76
C GLY A 84 -9.96 0.48 -18.65
N LYS A 85 -9.93 -0.34 -19.71
CA LYS A 85 -9.04 -1.50 -19.80
C LYS A 85 -7.59 -1.08 -20.09
N ARG A 86 -7.36 -0.09 -20.95
CA ARG A 86 -6.03 0.43 -21.31
C ARG A 86 -5.32 1.17 -20.17
N PHE A 87 -6.08 1.71 -19.21
CA PHE A 87 -5.50 2.40 -18.05
C PHE A 87 -4.91 1.44 -16.99
N LYS A 88 -5.32 0.17 -17.01
CA LYS A 88 -4.92 -0.85 -16.02
C LYS A 88 -3.68 -1.61 -16.46
#